data_AF-A0A2E4BGA4-F1
#
_entry.id   AF-A0A2E4BGA4-F1
#
_cell.length_a   1.000
_cell.length_b   1.000
_cell.length_c   1.000
_cell.angle_alpha   90.00
_cell.angle_beta   90.00
_cell.angle_gamma   90.00
#
_symmetry.space_group_name_H-M   'P 1'
#
loop_
_entity.id
_entity.type
_entity.pdbx_description
1 polymer ?
#
loop_
_entity_poly.entity_id
_entity_poly.type
_entity_poly.pdbx_seq_one_letter_code
_entity_poly.pdbx_strand_id
1 'polypeptide(L)'
;MDEKVGGIPVYASSSNDSQLDRVDGIDFQTGMRHIIAPAVFGMIIGIIFQEYITPQYNWPSPPQGAILSSIIFSPLLYFILVRDKASRWFEYTLGLATPGTIFFIVWFSGWGAVFCGGYGALLLWVWICTSWGRYDLPPFRYGVWHAFAVDIGAFSGALLVYSIGL
;
A
#
# COMPACT_ATOMS: atom_id res chain seq x y z
N MET A 1 10.79 -31.35 34.63
CA MET A 1 9.85 -30.21 34.54
C MET A 1 10.60 -29.16 33.73
N ASP A 2 10.47 -29.21 32.41
CA ASP A 2 11.18 -28.31 31.50
C ASP A 2 10.23 -27.18 31.09
N GLU A 3 10.43 -26.00 31.69
CA GLU A 3 9.80 -24.77 31.22
C GLU A 3 10.44 -24.35 29.89
N LYS A 4 9.74 -24.66 28.78
CA LYS A 4 9.99 -23.99 27.50
C LYS A 4 9.37 -22.60 27.57
N VAL A 5 10.15 -21.62 28.04
CA VAL A 5 9.92 -20.21 27.71
C VAL A 5 10.28 -20.04 26.23
N GLY A 6 9.34 -20.41 25.37
CA GLY A 6 9.42 -20.16 23.94
C GLY A 6 9.24 -18.67 23.71
N GLY A 7 10.35 -17.98 23.42
CA GLY A 7 10.36 -16.56 23.12
C GLY A 7 9.33 -16.23 22.04
N ILE A 8 8.39 -15.36 22.39
CA ILE A 8 7.54 -14.69 21.40
C ILE A 8 8.52 -13.97 20.45
N PRO A 9 8.51 -14.28 19.14
CA PRO A 9 9.40 -13.59 18.23
C PRO A 9 9.12 -12.09 18.31
N VAL A 10 10.16 -11.28 18.44
CA VAL A 10 10.11 -9.80 18.56
C VAL A 10 9.34 -9.15 17.38
N TYR A 11 9.11 -9.91 16.30
CA TYR A 11 8.37 -9.51 15.10
C TYR A 11 6.94 -10.07 15.00
N ALA A 12 6.41 -10.76 16.02
CA ALA A 12 5.02 -11.20 16.03
C ALA A 12 4.09 -9.97 16.02
N SER A 13 3.31 -9.80 14.95
CA SER A 13 2.15 -8.91 15.00
C SER A 13 1.22 -9.39 16.11
N SER A 14 0.65 -8.47 16.88
CA SER A 14 -0.28 -8.86 17.94
C SER A 14 -1.65 -9.30 17.44
N SER A 15 -1.85 -9.38 16.12
CA SER A 15 -2.99 -10.06 15.50
C SER A 15 -3.07 -11.54 15.87
N ASN A 16 -1.96 -12.14 16.34
CA ASN A 16 -1.90 -13.55 16.72
C ASN A 16 -2.85 -13.95 17.88
N ASP A 17 -3.34 -12.98 18.66
CA ASP A 17 -4.31 -13.22 19.75
C ASP A 17 -5.78 -13.21 19.26
N SER A 18 -6.06 -12.64 18.09
CA SER A 18 -7.39 -12.74 17.47
C SER A 18 -7.42 -13.94 16.55
N GLN A 19 -8.20 -14.97 16.89
CA GLN A 19 -8.47 -16.14 16.02
C GLN A 19 -9.16 -15.80 14.67
N LEU A 20 -9.23 -14.52 14.30
CA LEU A 20 -9.86 -14.02 13.07
C LEU A 20 -8.96 -14.16 11.83
N ASP A 21 -7.65 -14.30 12.01
CA ASP A 21 -6.66 -14.35 10.92
C ASP A 21 -6.00 -15.75 10.78
N ARG A 22 -6.73 -16.83 11.04
CA ARG A 22 -6.23 -18.19 10.78
C ARG A 22 -6.09 -18.37 9.26
N VAL A 23 -4.84 -18.30 8.78
CA VAL A 23 -4.46 -18.43 7.36
C VAL A 23 -4.86 -19.81 6.82
N ASP A 24 -6.07 -19.90 6.28
CA ASP A 24 -6.47 -20.98 5.38
C ASP A 24 -5.92 -20.67 3.98
N GLY A 25 -5.48 -21.68 3.23
CA GLY A 25 -4.72 -21.56 1.98
C GLY A 25 -5.40 -20.79 0.82
N ILE A 26 -6.59 -20.22 1.05
CA ILE A 26 -7.34 -19.35 0.16
C ILE A 26 -8.04 -18.24 0.97
N ASP A 27 -7.26 -17.45 1.73
CA ASP A 27 -7.80 -16.32 2.48
C ASP A 27 -8.13 -15.13 1.56
N PHE A 28 -9.32 -15.21 0.96
CA PHE A 28 -9.90 -14.13 0.16
C PHE A 28 -10.07 -12.84 0.96
N GLN A 29 -10.29 -12.92 2.28
CA GLN A 29 -10.49 -11.75 3.12
C GLN A 29 -9.19 -10.96 3.25
N THR A 30 -8.05 -11.65 3.45
CA THR A 30 -6.71 -11.03 3.42
C THR A 30 -6.41 -10.42 2.06
N GLY A 31 -6.71 -11.12 0.96
CA GLY A 31 -6.55 -10.57 -0.39
C GLY A 31 -7.38 -9.31 -0.64
N MET A 32 -8.68 -9.33 -0.29
CA MET A 32 -9.55 -8.17 -0.44
C MET A 32 -9.07 -6.98 0.40
N ARG A 33 -8.62 -7.25 1.63
CA ARG A 33 -8.20 -6.22 2.58
C ARG A 33 -6.84 -5.61 2.25
N HIS A 34 -5.88 -6.39 1.77
CA HIS A 34 -4.49 -5.92 1.60
C HIS A 34 -4.05 -5.74 0.14
N ILE A 35 -4.79 -6.30 -0.82
CA ILE A 35 -4.51 -6.16 -2.26
C ILE A 35 -5.52 -5.19 -2.88
N ILE A 36 -6.81 -5.50 -2.76
CA ILE A 36 -7.87 -4.77 -3.48
C ILE A 36 -8.19 -3.43 -2.82
N ALA A 37 -8.43 -3.41 -1.51
CA ALA A 37 -8.81 -2.17 -0.81
C ALA A 37 -7.80 -1.02 -0.97
N PRO A 38 -6.47 -1.21 -0.77
CA PRO A 38 -5.52 -0.12 -0.99
C PRO A 38 -5.39 0.26 -2.48
N ALA A 39 -5.56 -0.69 -3.41
CA ALA A 39 -5.58 -0.38 -4.84
C ALA A 39 -6.82 0.45 -5.25
N VAL A 40 -8.00 0.14 -4.70
CA VAL A 40 -9.22 0.92 -4.92
C VAL A 40 -9.10 2.32 -4.31
N PHE A 41 -8.52 2.43 -3.11
CA PHE A 41 -8.19 3.74 -2.53
C PHE A 41 -7.29 4.55 -3.47
N GLY A 42 -6.21 3.95 -3.96
CA GLY A 42 -5.34 4.57 -4.95
C GLY A 42 -6.08 5.01 -6.20
N MET A 43 -6.92 4.15 -6.76
CA MET A 43 -7.73 4.44 -7.95
C MET A 43 -8.64 5.65 -7.77
N ILE A 44 -9.37 5.73 -6.66
CA ILE A 44 -10.27 6.86 -6.37
C ILE A 44 -9.46 8.16 -6.28
N ILE A 45 -8.34 8.16 -5.57
CA ILE A 45 -7.50 9.36 -5.47
C ILE A 45 -6.88 9.70 -6.83
N GLY A 46 -6.45 8.71 -7.60
CA GLY A 46 -5.91 8.90 -8.95
C GLY A 46 -6.92 9.56 -9.90
N ILE A 47 -8.19 9.12 -9.85
CA ILE A 47 -9.29 9.74 -10.60
C ILE A 47 -9.44 11.21 -10.18
N ILE A 48 -9.53 11.49 -8.88
CA ILE A 48 -9.71 12.86 -8.36
C ILE A 48 -8.54 13.76 -8.78
N PHE A 49 -7.31 13.28 -8.68
CA PHE A 49 -6.15 14.07 -9.08
C PHE A 49 -6.11 14.30 -10.59
N GLN A 50 -6.42 13.29 -11.39
CA GLN A 50 -6.46 13.41 -12.86
C GLN A 50 -7.56 14.37 -13.34
N GLU A 51 -8.73 14.38 -12.70
CA GLU A 51 -9.88 15.20 -13.10
C GLU A 51 -9.77 16.66 -12.62
N TYR A 52 -9.35 16.88 -11.36
CA TYR A 52 -9.42 18.20 -10.73
C TYR A 52 -8.07 18.92 -10.59
N ILE A 53 -6.97 18.18 -10.39
CA ILE A 53 -5.68 18.77 -9.98
C ILE A 53 -4.71 18.86 -11.16
N THR A 54 -4.44 17.75 -11.82
CA THR A 54 -3.46 17.65 -12.90
C THR A 54 -3.76 18.63 -14.06
N PRO A 55 -5.01 18.84 -14.51
CA PRO A 55 -5.32 19.79 -15.59
C PRO A 55 -5.06 21.26 -15.21
N GLN A 56 -5.16 21.61 -13.92
CA GLN A 56 -5.01 22.99 -13.45
C GLN A 56 -3.56 23.34 -13.08
N TYR A 57 -2.85 22.41 -12.44
CA TYR A 57 -1.55 22.69 -11.81
C TYR A 57 -0.37 21.99 -12.48
N ASN A 58 -0.59 21.06 -13.44
CA ASN A 58 0.40 20.17 -14.06
C ASN A 58 1.19 19.26 -13.09
N TRP A 59 1.13 19.55 -11.79
CA TRP A 59 1.77 18.84 -10.70
C TRP A 59 0.91 19.00 -9.44
N PRO A 60 0.79 17.97 -8.58
CA PRO A 60 1.34 16.62 -8.69
C PRO A 60 0.61 15.76 -9.72
N SER A 61 1.32 14.75 -10.24
CA SER A 61 0.71 13.69 -11.05
C SER A 61 -0.21 12.80 -10.21
N PRO A 62 -1.17 12.08 -10.80
CA PRO A 62 -2.11 11.26 -10.03
C PRO A 62 -1.46 10.23 -9.09
N PRO A 63 -0.41 9.48 -9.50
CA PRO A 63 0.27 8.54 -8.59
C PRO A 63 1.00 9.26 -7.44
N GLN A 64 1.63 10.41 -7.72
CA GLN A 64 2.25 11.25 -6.67
C GLN A 64 1.21 11.75 -5.67
N GLY A 65 0.06 12.21 -6.17
CA GLY A 65 -1.07 12.63 -5.37
C GLY A 65 -1.58 11.52 -4.46
N ALA A 66 -1.76 10.32 -5.01
CA ALA A 66 -2.21 9.16 -4.25
C ALA A 66 -1.23 8.73 -3.15
N ILE A 67 0.08 8.74 -3.43
CA ILE A 67 1.09 8.48 -2.38
C ILE A 67 1.02 9.53 -1.28
N LEU A 68 0.95 10.83 -1.61
CA LEU A 68 0.84 11.90 -0.61
C LEU A 68 -0.45 11.75 0.21
N SER A 69 -1.58 11.50 -0.45
CA SER A 69 -2.86 11.24 0.23
C SER A 69 -2.77 10.01 1.13
N SER A 70 -2.11 8.93 0.70
CA SER A 70 -1.97 7.72 1.52
C SER A 70 -1.14 7.96 2.79
N ILE A 71 -0.14 8.84 2.73
CA ILE A 71 0.67 9.22 3.90
C ILE A 71 -0.16 10.10 4.85
N ILE A 72 -0.92 11.06 4.32
CA ILE A 72 -1.82 11.92 5.11
C ILE A 72 -2.90 11.09 5.80
N PHE A 73 -3.53 10.17 5.06
CA PHE A 73 -4.55 9.25 5.57
C PHE A 73 -3.96 7.99 6.19
N SER A 74 -2.64 7.92 6.41
CA SER A 74 -1.98 6.71 6.92
C SER A 74 -2.51 6.23 8.27
N PRO A 75 -2.88 7.08 9.25
CA PRO A 75 -3.47 6.59 10.50
C PRO A 75 -4.82 5.90 10.24
N LEU A 76 -5.66 6.47 9.37
CA LEU A 76 -6.96 5.91 9.01
C LEU A 76 -6.79 4.56 8.28
N LEU A 77 -5.90 4.52 7.28
CA LEU A 77 -5.58 3.31 6.54
C LEU A 77 -5.04 2.21 7.47
N TYR A 78 -4.19 2.57 8.44
CA TYR A 78 -3.68 1.65 9.44
C TYR A 78 -4.81 1.01 10.28
N PHE A 79 -5.73 1.82 10.80
CA PHE A 79 -6.83 1.30 11.62
C PHE A 79 -7.84 0.47 10.82
N ILE A 80 -8.11 0.82 9.56
CA ILE A 80 -9.07 0.08 8.73
C ILE A 80 -8.45 -1.21 8.20
N LEU A 81 -7.23 -1.12 7.65
CA LEU A 81 -6.60 -2.18 6.85
C LEU A 81 -5.68 -3.06 7.68
N VAL A 82 -4.96 -2.57 8.69
CA VAL A 82 -4.01 -3.39 9.47
C VAL A 82 -4.61 -3.86 10.80
N ARG A 83 -5.37 -3.01 11.50
CA ARG A 83 -6.04 -3.33 12.79
C ARG A 83 -5.09 -3.93 13.86
N ASP A 84 -3.81 -3.56 13.83
CA ASP A 84 -2.83 -3.92 14.86
C ASP A 84 -2.80 -2.82 15.96
N LYS A 85 -1.93 -2.96 16.97
CA LYS A 85 -1.79 -2.03 18.11
C LYS A 85 -1.76 -0.57 17.68
N ALA A 86 -2.61 0.25 18.29
CA ALA A 86 -2.72 1.68 17.98
C ALA A 86 -1.39 2.45 18.08
N SER A 87 -0.44 2.02 18.93
CA SER A 87 0.86 2.67 19.08
C SER A 87 1.81 2.51 17.88
N ARG A 88 1.57 1.52 17.00
CA ARG A 88 2.47 1.15 15.89
C ARG A 88 2.08 1.77 14.54
N TRP A 89 1.11 2.68 14.53
CA TRP A 89 0.66 3.37 13.32
C TRP A 89 1.81 4.06 12.56
N PHE A 90 2.79 4.58 13.29
CA PHE A 90 3.97 5.24 12.71
C PHE A 90 4.84 4.28 11.89
N GLU A 91 4.97 3.01 12.29
CA GLU A 91 5.69 1.99 11.51
C GLU A 91 5.03 1.79 10.14
N TYR A 92 3.70 1.81 10.09
CA TYR A 92 2.94 1.73 8.84
C TYR A 92 3.15 2.97 7.97
N THR A 93 3.11 4.17 8.55
CA THR A 93 3.40 5.42 7.83
C THR A 93 4.81 5.44 7.25
N LEU A 94 5.82 4.98 8.01
CA LEU A 94 7.18 4.81 7.49
C LEU A 94 7.25 3.77 6.36
N GLY A 95 6.47 2.70 6.48
CA GLY A 95 6.31 1.68 5.45
C GLY A 95 5.74 2.25 4.16
N LEU A 96 4.74 3.13 4.23
CA LEU A 96 4.20 3.85 3.07
C LEU A 96 5.20 4.86 2.49
N ALA A 97 5.87 5.61 3.36
CA ALA A 97 6.79 6.66 2.97
C ALA A 97 8.04 6.11 2.27
N THR A 98 8.53 4.93 2.65
CA THR A 98 9.74 4.32 2.09
C THR A 98 9.69 4.15 0.56
N PRO A 99 8.75 3.38 -0.02
CA PRO A 99 8.59 3.29 -1.47
C PRO A 99 8.15 4.63 -2.06
N GLY A 100 7.32 5.42 -1.36
CA GLY A 100 6.93 6.76 -1.81
C GLY A 100 8.14 7.66 -2.08
N THR A 101 9.11 7.73 -1.16
CA THR A 101 10.34 8.53 -1.32
C THR A 101 11.19 8.01 -2.48
N ILE A 102 11.31 6.69 -2.64
CA ILE A 102 12.02 6.08 -3.77
C ILE A 102 11.36 6.50 -5.09
N PHE A 103 10.03 6.43 -5.16
CA PHE A 103 9.28 6.88 -6.33
C PHE A 103 9.45 8.37 -6.60
N PHE A 104 9.44 9.22 -5.57
CA PHE A 104 9.74 10.65 -5.74
C PHE A 104 11.13 10.89 -6.33
N ILE A 105 12.16 10.21 -5.83
CA ILE A 105 13.52 10.33 -6.38
C ILE A 105 13.54 9.95 -7.87
N VAL A 106 12.90 8.84 -8.23
CA VAL A 106 12.86 8.37 -9.62
C VAL A 106 11.99 9.28 -10.51
N TRP A 107 10.87 9.80 -10.02
CA TRP A 107 10.04 10.78 -10.74
C TRP A 107 10.83 12.06 -11.05
N PHE A 108 11.56 12.61 -10.08
CA PHE A 108 12.40 13.80 -10.30
C PHE A 108 13.62 13.53 -11.20
N SER A 109 14.04 12.26 -11.35
CA SER A 109 15.14 11.88 -12.25
C SER A 109 14.74 11.81 -13.74
N GLY A 110 13.45 11.95 -14.06
CA GLY A 110 12.93 11.87 -15.44
C GLY A 110 12.65 10.45 -15.97
N TRP A 111 12.99 9.40 -15.20
CA TRP A 111 12.71 8.00 -15.52
C TRP A 111 11.35 7.49 -15.02
N GLY A 112 10.58 8.37 -14.37
CA GLY A 112 9.42 8.02 -13.57
C GLY A 112 8.27 7.31 -14.30
N ALA A 113 8.04 7.60 -15.58
CA ALA A 113 6.91 7.03 -16.32
C ALA A 113 7.04 5.50 -16.55
N VAL A 114 8.26 4.99 -16.71
CA VAL A 114 8.49 3.57 -17.03
C VAL A 114 8.56 2.71 -15.77
N PHE A 115 9.17 3.23 -14.70
CA PHE A 115 9.46 2.47 -13.48
C PHE A 115 8.43 2.65 -12.37
N CYS A 116 7.93 3.88 -12.17
CA CYS A 116 7.13 4.26 -11.01
C CYS A 116 5.65 4.47 -11.29
N GLY A 117 5.22 4.38 -12.56
CA GLY A 117 3.80 4.42 -12.91
C GLY A 117 3.25 3.10 -13.45
N GLY A 118 4.09 2.27 -14.09
CA GLY A 118 3.63 1.12 -14.87
C GLY A 118 4.29 -0.20 -14.46
N TYR A 119 5.40 -0.53 -15.11
CA TYR A 119 5.87 -1.92 -15.16
C TYR A 119 6.69 -2.33 -13.92
N GLY A 120 7.60 -1.46 -13.47
CA GLY A 120 8.47 -1.75 -12.32
C GLY A 120 7.68 -1.91 -11.02
N ALA A 121 6.80 -0.95 -10.72
CA ALA A 121 5.91 -1.00 -9.57
C ALA A 121 4.98 -2.23 -9.61
N LEU A 122 4.38 -2.54 -10.77
CA LEU A 122 3.50 -3.70 -10.93
C LEU A 122 4.22 -5.03 -10.69
N LEU A 123 5.41 -5.23 -11.25
CA LEU A 123 6.17 -6.46 -11.06
C LEU A 123 6.56 -6.66 -9.59
N LEU A 124 7.04 -5.61 -8.92
CA LEU A 124 7.36 -5.66 -7.50
C LEU A 124 6.11 -5.95 -6.67
N TRP A 125 4.99 -5.33 -7.01
CA TRP A 125 3.73 -5.56 -6.30
C TRP A 125 3.22 -7.00 -6.44
N VAL A 126 3.21 -7.56 -7.65
CA VAL A 126 2.83 -8.96 -7.87
C VAL A 126 3.76 -9.91 -7.11
N TRP A 127 5.06 -9.63 -7.11
CA TRP A 127 6.03 -10.41 -6.33
C TRP A 127 5.78 -10.31 -4.83
N ILE A 128 5.46 -9.12 -4.30
CA ILE A 128 5.08 -8.94 -2.90
C ILE A 128 3.78 -9.70 -2.60
N CYS A 129 2.74 -9.60 -3.43
CA CYS A 129 1.47 -10.31 -3.23
C CYS A 129 1.68 -11.84 -3.12
N THR A 130 2.53 -12.42 -3.97
CA THR A 130 2.78 -13.86 -3.96
C THR A 130 3.65 -14.34 -2.80
N SER A 131 4.56 -13.49 -2.31
CA SER A 131 5.51 -13.82 -1.25
C SER A 131 5.00 -13.49 0.15
N TRP A 132 4.28 -12.38 0.31
CA TRP A 132 3.87 -11.84 1.61
C TRP A 132 2.43 -12.18 1.97
N GLY A 133 1.56 -12.49 0.99
CA GLY A 133 0.15 -12.79 1.23
C GLY A 133 -0.14 -14.06 2.04
N ARG A 134 0.88 -14.81 2.48
CA ARG A 134 0.76 -16.02 3.31
C ARG A 134 1.21 -15.81 4.76
N TYR A 135 1.68 -14.61 5.11
CA TYR A 135 2.32 -14.33 6.39
C TYR A 135 1.66 -13.16 7.09
N ASP A 136 1.61 -13.22 8.43
CA ASP A 136 1.37 -12.05 9.26
C ASP A 136 2.60 -11.16 9.28
N LEU A 137 2.46 -9.97 8.70
CA LEU A 137 3.57 -9.04 8.49
C LEU A 137 3.60 -7.97 9.59
N PRO A 138 4.78 -7.43 9.93
CA PRO A 138 4.83 -6.21 10.74
C PRO A 138 4.18 -5.02 9.97
N PRO A 139 3.60 -4.03 10.68
CA PRO A 139 2.95 -2.86 10.09
C PRO A 139 3.77 -2.15 9.01
N PHE A 140 5.08 -2.09 9.16
CA PHE A 140 5.99 -1.52 8.15
C PHE A 140 5.87 -2.22 6.79
N ARG A 141 5.86 -3.55 6.76
CA ARG A 141 5.75 -4.32 5.51
C ARG A 141 4.35 -4.16 4.89
N TYR A 142 3.30 -4.11 5.71
CA TYR A 142 1.96 -3.75 5.21
C TYR A 142 1.96 -2.36 4.57
N GLY A 143 2.66 -1.39 5.16
CA GLY A 143 2.82 -0.04 4.58
C GLY A 143 3.52 -0.09 3.22
N VAL A 144 4.64 -0.82 3.10
CA VAL A 144 5.33 -0.98 1.82
C VAL A 144 4.42 -1.60 0.77
N TRP A 145 3.73 -2.70 1.13
CA TRP A 145 2.83 -3.40 0.23
C TRP A 145 1.67 -2.54 -0.24
N HIS A 146 1.03 -1.82 0.69
CA HIS A 146 -0.09 -0.94 0.37
C HIS A 146 0.35 0.25 -0.50
N ALA A 147 1.55 0.80 -0.31
CA ALA A 147 2.02 1.90 -1.16
C ALA A 147 2.12 1.50 -2.64
N PHE A 148 2.63 0.30 -2.94
CA PHE A 148 2.63 -0.22 -4.30
C PHE A 148 1.21 -0.41 -4.85
N ALA A 149 0.29 -0.93 -4.03
CA ALA A 149 -1.11 -1.09 -4.43
C ALA A 149 -1.77 0.27 -4.74
N VAL A 150 -1.55 1.28 -3.88
CA VAL A 150 -2.06 2.64 -4.04
C VAL A 150 -1.51 3.28 -5.32
N ASP A 151 -0.22 3.16 -5.57
CA ASP A 151 0.45 3.71 -6.76
C ASP A 151 -0.12 3.13 -8.06
N ILE A 152 -0.19 1.80 -8.16
CA ILE A 152 -0.75 1.08 -9.33
C ILE A 152 -2.24 1.40 -9.50
N GLY A 153 -2.97 1.44 -8.39
CA GLY A 153 -4.38 1.81 -8.38
C GLY A 153 -4.59 3.22 -8.93
N ALA A 154 -3.80 4.18 -8.47
CA ALA A 154 -3.89 5.57 -8.89
C ALA A 154 -3.52 5.78 -10.37
N PHE A 155 -2.48 5.10 -10.83
CA PHE A 155 -2.14 5.07 -12.26
C PHE A 155 -3.29 4.48 -13.09
N SER A 156 -3.87 3.37 -12.65
CA SER A 156 -5.01 2.75 -13.33
C SER A 156 -6.24 3.66 -13.36
N GLY A 157 -6.51 4.39 -12.26
CA GLY A 157 -7.60 5.37 -12.18
C GLY A 157 -7.39 6.55 -13.12
N ALA A 158 -6.16 7.07 -13.20
CA ALA A 158 -5.83 8.15 -14.14
C ALA A 158 -5.98 7.70 -15.61
N LEU A 159 -5.53 6.47 -15.94
CA LEU A 159 -5.73 5.88 -17.26
C LEU A 159 -7.21 5.68 -17.58
N LEU A 160 -8.02 5.28 -16.59
CA LEU A 160 -9.46 5.13 -16.77
C LEU A 160 -10.10 6.45 -17.18
N VAL A 161 -9.84 7.53 -16.44
CA VAL A 161 -10.33 8.89 -16.73
C VAL A 161 -9.89 9.33 -18.13
N TYR A 162 -8.60 9.18 -18.44
CA TYR A 162 -8.06 9.50 -19.75
C TYR A 162 -8.72 8.69 -20.88
N SER A 163 -8.98 7.40 -20.65
CA SER A 163 -9.58 6.51 -21.65
C SER A 163 -11.07 6.76 -21.88
N ILE A 164 -11.81 7.20 -20.86
CA ILE A 164 -13.25 7.51 -20.98
C ILE A 164 -13.50 8.96 -21.43
N GLY A 165 -12.44 9.77 -21.56
CA GLY A 165 -12.53 11.14 -22.08
C GLY A 165 -13.14 12.13 -21.09
N LEU A 166 -13.00 11.87 -19.78
CA LEU A 166 -13.25 12.83 -18.70
C LEU A 166 -11.96 13.64 -18.44
#